data_AF-A0A1G2ZTD1-F1
#
_entry.id   AF-A0A1G2ZTD1-F1
#
_cell.length_a   1.000
_cell.length_b   1.000
_cell.length_c   1.000
_cell.angle_alpha   90.00
_cell.angle_beta   90.00
_cell.angle_gamma   90.00
#
_symmetry.space_group_name_H-M   'P 1'
#
loop_
_entity.id
_entity.type
_entity.pdbx_description
1 polymer ?
#
loop_
_entity_poly.entity_id
_entity_poly.type
_entity_poly.pdbx_seq_one_letter_code
_entity_poly.pdbx_strand_id
1 'polypeptide(L)'
;MRFHKDILKIDCEAEVERICSFIRDQVRAMKRNGIVVGLSGGIDSALCAALSVRAMGKENVFGLILPEKESNPISAEYAAKHAKELGIVAQTVDITPTLEAFGTYEKRDGVIKKVFPEYGNGYKSKIALPADLLERDSLNFFTLKIDDGKGNVKSARLDKKMLNGIVAATDTKQRTRMMHLYYYAESRNYIVCGTTNKNELLEGFFVKYGDGGVDIEPISHLYKAQVYQLSEYLGVIQEIIDRPPSPDTWSFVVTDEEFYFRMPYATLDLLLYAWQQNTPVEQVCEALDLTEEQVKRALRDFNAKYHTTRHLRQLPPTLE
;
A
#
# COMPACT_ATOMS: atom_id res chain seq x y z
N MET A 1 -11.70 11.11 -25.49
CA MET A 1 -10.91 12.23 -24.94
C MET A 1 -9.46 12.03 -25.36
N ARG A 2 -8.73 13.09 -25.75
CA ARG A 2 -7.30 12.95 -26.10
C ARG A 2 -6.50 12.73 -24.81
N PHE A 3 -5.54 11.81 -24.82
CA PHE A 3 -4.68 11.55 -23.66
C PHE A 3 -3.70 12.72 -23.43
N HIS A 4 -3.55 13.18 -22.19
CA HIS A 4 -2.67 14.30 -21.81
C HIS A 4 -2.25 14.20 -20.34
N LYS A 5 -1.23 14.96 -19.90
CA LYS A 5 -0.66 14.89 -18.54
C LYS A 5 -1.65 15.25 -17.43
N ASP A 6 -2.57 16.16 -17.71
CA ASP A 6 -3.58 16.61 -16.74
C ASP A 6 -4.83 15.72 -16.63
N ILE A 7 -4.85 14.55 -17.27
CA ILE A 7 -6.06 13.71 -17.40
C ILE A 7 -6.58 13.17 -16.06
N LEU A 8 -5.76 13.20 -15.02
CA LEU A 8 -6.08 12.74 -13.67
C LEU A 8 -6.49 13.86 -12.71
N LYS A 9 -6.58 15.11 -13.18
CA LYS A 9 -7.14 16.21 -12.39
C LYS A 9 -8.63 15.95 -12.15
N ILE A 10 -9.07 16.13 -10.91
CA ILE A 10 -10.45 15.89 -10.50
C ILE A 10 -11.04 17.10 -9.77
N ASP A 11 -12.36 17.17 -9.75
CA ASP A 11 -13.09 18.06 -8.84
C ASP A 11 -13.07 17.41 -7.44
N CYS A 12 -12.20 17.92 -6.57
CA CYS A 12 -12.00 17.37 -5.24
C CYS A 12 -13.27 17.43 -4.38
N GLU A 13 -14.06 18.50 -4.50
CA GLU A 13 -15.28 18.65 -3.71
C GLU A 13 -16.33 17.61 -4.12
N ALA A 14 -16.61 17.53 -5.42
CA ALA A 14 -17.58 16.58 -5.95
C ALA A 14 -17.16 15.13 -5.66
N GLU A 15 -15.87 14.81 -5.80
CA GLU A 15 -15.36 13.47 -5.56
C GLU A 15 -15.37 13.08 -4.07
N VAL A 16 -15.04 14.01 -3.17
CA VAL A 16 -15.17 13.79 -1.72
C VAL A 16 -16.63 13.51 -1.34
N GLU A 17 -17.59 14.28 -1.86
CA GLU A 17 -19.00 14.03 -1.59
C GLU A 17 -19.46 12.67 -2.10
N ARG A 18 -19.00 12.27 -3.29
CA ARG A 18 -19.30 10.94 -3.87
C ARG A 18 -18.78 9.82 -2.97
N ILE A 19 -17.54 9.93 -2.50
CA ILE A 19 -16.92 8.92 -1.62
C ILE A 19 -17.61 8.92 -0.24
N CYS A 20 -17.93 10.09 0.32
CA CYS A 20 -18.64 10.19 1.59
C CYS A 20 -20.04 9.58 1.52
N SER A 21 -20.75 9.75 0.39
CA SER A 21 -22.04 9.08 0.16
C SER A 21 -21.87 7.57 0.14
N PHE A 22 -20.89 7.07 -0.61
CA PHE A 22 -20.57 5.64 -0.65
C PHE A 22 -20.30 5.08 0.76
N ILE A 23 -19.46 5.74 1.56
CA ILE A 23 -19.15 5.31 2.93
C ILE A 23 -20.42 5.23 3.78
N ARG A 24 -21.26 6.27 3.79
CA ARG A 24 -22.51 6.29 4.55
C ARG A 24 -23.45 5.16 4.13
N ASP A 25 -23.59 4.94 2.82
CA ASP A 25 -24.46 3.91 2.26
C ASP A 25 -23.99 2.51 2.66
N GLN A 26 -22.68 2.25 2.60
CA GLN A 26 -22.11 0.95 3.00
C GLN A 26 -22.26 0.68 4.51
N VAL A 27 -21.93 1.66 5.35
CA VAL A 27 -22.10 1.54 6.82
C VAL A 27 -23.57 1.23 7.16
N ARG A 28 -24.51 1.94 6.54
CA ARG A 28 -25.95 1.73 6.73
C ARG A 28 -26.40 0.36 6.23
N ALA A 29 -25.97 -0.06 5.04
CA ALA A 29 -26.33 -1.35 4.45
C ALA A 29 -25.88 -2.52 5.32
N MET A 30 -24.69 -2.43 5.91
CA MET A 30 -24.13 -3.42 6.82
C MET A 30 -24.64 -3.31 8.27
N LYS A 31 -25.52 -2.33 8.56
CA LYS A 31 -26.11 -2.10 9.89
C LYS A 31 -25.06 -1.89 10.99
N ARG A 32 -24.00 -1.15 10.66
CA ARG A 32 -22.91 -0.80 11.58
C ARG A 32 -23.01 0.66 12.01
N ASN A 33 -22.30 0.99 13.09
CA ASN A 33 -22.42 2.27 13.79
C ASN A 33 -21.26 3.24 13.50
N GLY A 34 -20.20 2.79 12.82
CA GLY A 34 -19.00 3.58 12.62
C GLY A 34 -17.91 2.80 11.90
N ILE A 35 -16.70 3.34 11.91
CA ILE A 35 -15.58 2.90 11.07
C ILE A 35 -14.31 2.77 11.91
N VAL A 36 -13.60 1.67 11.73
CA VAL A 36 -12.21 1.50 12.17
C VAL A 36 -11.28 1.68 10.97
N VAL A 37 -10.21 2.47 11.16
CA VAL A 37 -9.18 2.70 10.13
C VAL A 37 -7.80 2.39 10.72
N GLY A 38 -7.00 1.60 10.01
CA GLY A 38 -5.59 1.41 10.34
C GLY A 38 -4.77 2.62 9.89
N LEU A 39 -4.06 3.27 10.81
CA LEU A 39 -3.27 4.47 10.56
C LEU A 39 -1.78 4.10 10.48
N SER A 40 -1.23 4.07 9.27
CA SER A 40 0.16 3.68 9.01
C SER A 40 1.14 4.85 8.97
N GLY A 41 0.64 6.10 9.04
CA GLY A 41 1.46 7.30 8.81
C GLY A 41 1.83 7.50 7.34
N GLY A 42 1.17 6.76 6.44
CA GLY A 42 1.18 6.98 4.99
C GLY A 42 -0.09 7.67 4.50
N ILE A 43 -0.01 8.26 3.31
CA ILE A 43 -1.04 9.14 2.75
C ILE A 43 -2.40 8.47 2.54
N ASP A 44 -2.44 7.20 2.11
CA ASP A 44 -3.71 6.52 1.79
C ASP A 44 -4.56 6.33 3.05
N SER A 45 -3.94 5.86 4.14
CA SER A 45 -4.63 5.72 5.43
C SER A 45 -5.06 7.06 6.04
N ALA A 46 -4.24 8.10 5.88
CA ALA A 46 -4.55 9.44 6.34
C ALA A 46 -5.76 10.04 5.60
N LEU A 47 -5.83 9.82 4.28
CA LEU A 47 -6.98 10.20 3.45
C LEU A 47 -8.23 9.43 3.85
N CYS A 48 -8.16 8.10 3.98
CA CYS A 48 -9.30 7.28 4.40
C CYS A 48 -9.83 7.66 5.78
N ALA A 49 -8.96 8.05 6.71
CA ALA A 49 -9.37 8.58 8.01
C ALA A 49 -10.12 9.91 7.86
N ALA A 50 -9.60 10.85 7.06
CA ALA A 50 -10.24 12.13 6.81
C ALA A 50 -11.61 11.99 6.11
N LEU A 51 -11.70 11.13 5.10
CA LEU A 51 -12.95 10.78 4.41
C LEU A 51 -13.96 10.15 5.36
N SER A 52 -13.52 9.20 6.21
CA SER A 52 -14.38 8.58 7.22
C SER A 52 -14.94 9.61 8.21
N VAL A 53 -14.12 10.56 8.66
CA VAL A 53 -14.57 11.65 9.54
C VAL A 53 -15.56 12.57 8.83
N ARG A 54 -15.30 12.92 7.57
CA ARG A 54 -16.21 13.73 6.75
C ARG A 54 -17.55 13.04 6.52
N ALA A 55 -17.54 11.71 6.37
CA ALA A 55 -18.73 10.92 6.08
C ALA A 55 -19.59 10.63 7.32
N MET A 56 -18.95 10.25 8.44
CA MET A 56 -19.63 9.68 9.62
C MET A 56 -19.53 10.54 10.88
N GLY A 57 -18.71 11.59 10.88
CA GLY A 57 -18.36 12.37 12.06
C GLY A 57 -17.29 11.69 12.91
N LYS A 58 -16.42 12.50 13.54
CA LYS A 58 -15.25 12.03 14.30
C LYS A 58 -15.56 11.05 15.44
N GLU A 59 -16.73 11.16 16.06
CA GLU A 59 -17.17 10.28 17.15
C GLU A 59 -17.45 8.84 16.68
N ASN A 60 -17.66 8.65 15.37
CA ASN A 60 -17.92 7.35 14.76
C ASN A 60 -16.71 6.79 14.01
N VAL A 61 -15.51 7.34 14.26
CA VAL A 61 -14.26 6.92 13.64
C VAL A 61 -13.24 6.57 14.71
N PHE A 62 -12.68 5.37 14.62
CA PHE A 62 -11.67 4.88 15.55
C PHE A 62 -10.39 4.51 14.79
N GLY A 63 -9.29 5.17 15.15
CA GLY A 63 -7.97 4.91 14.56
C GLY A 63 -7.20 3.82 15.29
N LEU A 64 -6.48 2.98 14.55
CA LEU A 64 -5.51 2.04 15.11
C LEU A 64 -4.12 2.24 14.54
N ILE A 65 -3.14 2.47 15.40
CA ILE A 65 -1.73 2.54 15.04
C ILE A 65 -1.09 1.21 15.46
N LEU A 66 -0.61 0.43 14.50
CA LEU A 66 -0.19 -0.96 14.73
C LEU A 66 1.30 -1.16 14.38
N PRO A 67 2.22 -0.53 15.15
CA PRO A 67 3.64 -0.66 14.90
C PRO A 67 4.15 -2.04 15.31
N GLU A 68 5.27 -2.43 14.71
CA GLU A 68 6.11 -3.52 15.17
C GLU A 68 7.57 -3.08 15.23
N LYS A 69 8.45 -3.91 15.81
CA LYS A 69 9.84 -3.54 16.13
C LYS A 69 10.69 -3.07 14.95
N GLU A 70 10.30 -3.36 13.71
CA GLU A 70 10.97 -2.90 12.49
C GLU A 70 10.24 -1.77 11.76
N SER A 71 9.06 -1.36 12.24
CA SER A 71 8.31 -0.22 11.68
C SER A 71 9.07 1.07 11.91
N ASN A 72 8.99 2.00 10.97
CA ASN A 72 9.61 3.31 11.14
C ASN A 72 8.92 4.08 12.30
N PRO A 73 9.64 4.50 13.35
CA PRO A 73 9.04 5.23 14.47
C PRO A 73 8.29 6.50 14.06
N ILE A 74 8.75 7.18 13.00
CA ILE A 74 8.12 8.40 12.47
C ILE A 74 6.72 8.10 11.93
N SER A 75 6.47 6.89 11.40
CA SER A 75 5.14 6.48 10.93
C SER A 75 4.10 6.58 12.04
N ALA A 76 4.42 6.09 13.24
CA ALA A 76 3.51 6.12 14.38
C ALA A 76 3.31 7.54 14.91
N GLU A 77 4.36 8.36 14.89
CA GLU A 77 4.29 9.78 15.27
C GLU A 77 3.34 10.56 14.35
N TYR A 78 3.50 10.42 13.03
CA TYR A 78 2.67 11.10 12.05
C TYR A 78 1.22 10.60 12.08
N ALA A 79 1.01 9.29 12.24
CA ALA A 79 -0.32 8.71 12.42
C ALA A 79 -1.03 9.30 13.66
N ALA A 80 -0.33 9.39 14.79
CA ALA A 80 -0.88 9.96 16.02
C ALA A 80 -1.16 11.46 15.89
N LYS A 81 -0.25 12.21 15.24
CA LYS A 81 -0.43 13.64 14.96
C LYS A 81 -1.66 13.87 14.08
N HIS A 82 -1.79 13.15 12.97
CA HIS A 82 -2.92 13.28 12.06
C HIS A 82 -4.25 12.90 12.73
N ALA A 83 -4.28 11.82 13.53
CA ALA A 83 -5.47 11.45 14.29
C ALA A 83 -5.92 12.56 15.26
N LYS A 84 -4.95 13.25 15.89
CA LYS A 84 -5.22 14.38 16.78
C LYS A 84 -5.81 15.57 16.01
N GLU A 85 -5.26 15.91 14.84
CA GLU A 85 -5.81 16.99 13.99
C GLU A 85 -7.23 16.69 13.51
N LEU A 86 -7.52 15.43 13.16
CA LEU A 86 -8.88 14.98 12.83
C LEU A 86 -9.84 14.93 14.03
N GLY A 87 -9.31 14.99 15.26
CA GLY A 87 -10.08 14.90 16.50
C GLY A 87 -10.71 13.53 16.73
N ILE A 88 -10.14 12.46 16.19
CA ILE A 88 -10.62 11.08 16.39
C ILE A 88 -9.90 10.42 17.56
N VAL A 89 -10.54 9.42 18.17
CA VAL A 89 -9.87 8.54 19.13
C VAL A 89 -9.00 7.56 18.35
N ALA A 90 -7.71 7.51 18.68
CA ALA A 90 -6.77 6.53 18.13
C ALA A 90 -6.06 5.77 19.24
N GLN A 91 -5.84 4.47 19.03
CA GLN A 91 -5.10 3.61 19.95
C GLN A 91 -3.89 3.00 19.27
N THR A 92 -2.77 2.98 19.97
CA THR A 92 -1.56 2.27 19.55
C THR A 92 -1.51 0.88 20.18
N VAL A 93 -1.27 -0.14 19.37
CA VAL A 93 -1.06 -1.53 19.82
C VAL A 93 0.20 -2.08 19.17
N ASP A 94 1.23 -2.34 19.98
CA ASP A 94 2.44 -3.02 19.49
C ASP A 94 2.11 -4.48 19.15
N ILE A 95 2.26 -4.84 17.87
CA ILE A 95 1.97 -6.18 17.37
C ILE A 95 3.20 -7.09 17.39
N THR A 96 4.36 -6.60 17.85
CA THR A 96 5.62 -7.37 17.95
C THR A 96 5.44 -8.69 18.70
N PRO A 97 4.79 -8.75 19.88
CA PRO A 97 4.66 -10.01 20.62
C PRO A 97 3.91 -11.09 19.83
N THR A 98 2.85 -10.71 19.10
CA THR A 98 2.08 -11.63 18.24
C THR A 98 2.95 -12.17 17.11
N LEU A 99 3.75 -11.31 16.48
CA LEU A 99 4.63 -11.70 15.39
C LEU A 99 5.80 -12.58 15.86
N GLU A 100 6.32 -12.33 17.05
CA GLU A 100 7.34 -13.16 17.68
C GLU A 100 6.80 -14.53 18.09
N ALA A 101 5.60 -14.58 18.69
CA ALA A 101 4.92 -15.84 19.00
C ALA A 101 4.64 -16.67 17.75
N PHE A 102 4.28 -16.03 16.63
CA PHE A 102 4.15 -16.71 15.34
C PHE A 102 5.50 -17.16 14.76
N GLY A 103 6.63 -16.64 15.26
CA GLY A 103 7.97 -16.89 14.74
C GLY A 103 8.22 -16.21 13.39
N THR A 104 7.57 -15.07 13.13
CA THR A 104 7.66 -14.31 11.86
C THR A 104 9.11 -13.95 11.54
N TYR A 105 9.80 -13.29 12.49
CA TYR A 105 11.18 -12.85 12.30
C TYR A 105 12.15 -14.03 12.17
N GLU A 106 12.02 -15.04 13.02
CA GLU A 106 12.87 -16.23 12.99
C GLU A 106 12.80 -16.94 11.62
N LYS A 107 11.59 -17.13 11.08
CA LYS A 107 11.37 -17.76 9.78
C LYS A 107 12.02 -16.96 8.65
N ARG A 108 11.83 -15.63 8.63
CA ARG A 108 12.44 -14.73 7.65
C ARG A 108 13.96 -14.75 7.76
N ASP A 109 14.48 -14.53 8.96
CA ASP A 109 15.92 -14.42 9.22
C ASP A 109 16.63 -15.75 8.93
N GLY A 110 15.96 -16.88 9.16
CA GLY A 110 16.46 -18.20 8.76
C GLY A 110 16.59 -18.37 7.24
N VAL A 111 15.79 -17.68 6.43
CA VAL A 111 15.97 -17.62 4.97
C VAL A 111 17.12 -16.68 4.61
N ILE A 112 17.17 -15.48 5.21
CA ILE A 112 18.22 -14.50 4.97
C ILE A 112 19.60 -15.09 5.30
N LYS A 113 19.74 -15.80 6.42
CA LYS A 113 20.99 -16.45 6.86
C LYS A 113 21.52 -17.53 5.90
N LYS A 114 20.65 -18.12 5.07
CA LYS A 114 21.10 -19.06 4.01
C LYS A 114 21.81 -18.34 2.87
N VAL A 115 21.49 -17.06 2.67
CA VAL A 115 22.09 -16.19 1.65
C VAL A 115 23.30 -15.45 2.23
N PHE A 116 23.15 -14.94 3.46
CA PHE A 116 24.14 -14.19 4.20
C PHE A 116 24.32 -14.78 5.60
N PRO A 117 25.19 -15.79 5.80
CA PRO A 117 25.41 -16.43 7.09
C PRO A 117 25.77 -15.48 8.24
N GLU A 118 26.32 -14.31 7.92
CA GLU A 118 26.66 -13.23 8.85
C GLU A 118 25.46 -12.42 9.35
N TYR A 119 24.28 -12.55 8.74
CA TYR A 119 23.10 -11.76 9.10
C TYR A 119 22.66 -12.05 10.53
N GLY A 120 22.54 -11.01 11.34
CA GLY A 120 22.24 -11.13 12.77
C GLY A 120 21.69 -9.86 13.38
N ASN A 121 21.84 -9.73 14.70
CA ASN A 121 21.34 -8.57 15.42
C ASN A 121 21.98 -7.27 14.91
N GLY A 122 21.19 -6.20 14.78
CA GLY A 122 21.62 -4.91 14.24
C GLY A 122 21.62 -4.83 12.71
N TYR A 123 21.50 -5.96 12.00
CA TYR A 123 21.36 -5.94 10.54
C TYR A 123 19.94 -5.52 10.16
N LYS A 124 19.84 -4.84 9.03
CA LYS A 124 18.58 -4.49 8.38
C LYS A 124 18.47 -5.21 7.05
N SER A 125 17.25 -5.49 6.60
CA SER A 125 17.02 -6.15 5.31
C SER A 125 15.84 -5.55 4.55
N LYS A 126 15.94 -5.60 3.22
CA LYS A 126 14.86 -5.35 2.26
C LYS A 126 14.97 -6.26 1.06
N ILE A 127 13.87 -6.45 0.35
CA ILE A 127 13.91 -6.93 -1.03
C ILE A 127 13.51 -5.80 -1.98
N ALA A 128 14.10 -5.77 -3.16
CA ALA A 128 13.81 -4.77 -4.18
C ALA A 128 13.81 -5.39 -5.58
N LEU A 129 13.09 -4.76 -6.49
CA LEU A 129 13.12 -5.02 -7.92
C LEU A 129 14.06 -4.02 -8.63
N PRO A 130 14.56 -4.34 -9.82
CA PRO A 130 15.29 -3.38 -10.64
C PRO A 130 14.41 -2.18 -11.01
N ALA A 131 14.80 -0.95 -10.67
CA ALA A 131 13.99 0.26 -10.89
C ALA A 131 14.11 0.87 -12.31
N ASP A 132 14.54 0.05 -13.28
CA ASP A 132 14.93 0.44 -14.64
C ASP A 132 13.97 -0.12 -15.72
N LEU A 133 12.70 -0.36 -15.33
CA LEU A 133 11.69 -1.00 -16.19
C LEU A 133 11.52 -0.29 -17.54
N LEU A 134 11.59 1.04 -17.54
CA LEU A 134 11.48 1.83 -18.76
C LEU A 134 12.79 1.87 -19.56
N GLU A 135 13.94 1.61 -18.95
CA GLU A 135 15.25 1.76 -19.59
C GLU A 135 15.67 0.50 -20.37
N ARG A 136 15.44 -0.69 -19.79
CA ARG A 136 15.84 -1.96 -20.41
C ARG A 136 14.89 -3.11 -20.10
N ASP A 137 14.89 -4.12 -20.97
CA ASP A 137 14.26 -5.40 -20.66
C ASP A 137 15.07 -6.12 -19.57
N SER A 138 14.47 -6.29 -18.39
CA SER A 138 15.07 -6.96 -17.26
C SER A 138 14.14 -8.07 -16.77
N LEU A 139 14.70 -9.22 -16.41
CA LEU A 139 13.92 -10.25 -15.72
C LEU A 139 13.46 -9.73 -14.34
N ASN A 140 12.19 -9.97 -13.98
CA ASN A 140 11.64 -9.68 -12.66
C ASN A 140 12.23 -10.65 -11.63
N PHE A 141 13.43 -10.35 -11.12
CA PHE A 141 14.01 -11.07 -9.98
C PHE A 141 14.19 -10.13 -8.79
N PHE A 142 13.74 -10.59 -7.64
CA PHE A 142 13.93 -9.87 -6.39
C PHE A 142 15.38 -10.03 -5.91
N THR A 143 15.95 -8.92 -5.48
CA THR A 143 17.27 -8.87 -4.85
C THR A 143 17.09 -8.61 -3.37
N LEU A 144 17.64 -9.48 -2.53
CA LEU A 144 17.78 -9.25 -1.09
C LEU A 144 18.96 -8.32 -0.86
N LYS A 145 18.74 -7.23 -0.13
CA LYS A 145 19.78 -6.33 0.35
C LYS A 145 19.82 -6.39 1.88
N ILE A 146 21.02 -6.54 2.43
CA ILE A 146 21.27 -6.42 3.87
C ILE A 146 22.21 -5.26 4.15
N ASP A 147 21.98 -4.56 5.25
CA ASP A 147 22.84 -3.51 5.80
C ASP A 147 23.30 -3.93 7.20
N ASP A 148 24.58 -3.78 7.49
CA ASP A 148 25.20 -4.21 8.76
C ASP A 148 25.03 -3.20 9.92
N GLY A 149 24.25 -2.14 9.72
CA GLY A 149 24.10 -1.03 10.66
C GLY A 149 25.24 -0.01 10.62
N LYS A 150 26.26 -0.23 9.78
CA LYS A 150 27.42 0.67 9.57
C LYS A 150 27.45 1.25 8.16
N GLY A 151 26.39 1.04 7.38
CA GLY A 151 26.28 1.48 5.99
C GLY A 151 26.92 0.54 4.98
N ASN A 152 27.41 -0.64 5.39
CA ASN A 152 27.91 -1.64 4.44
C ASN A 152 26.74 -2.47 3.92
N VAL A 153 26.40 -2.27 2.64
CA VAL A 153 25.30 -2.97 1.99
C VAL A 153 25.82 -4.15 1.15
N LYS A 154 25.24 -5.32 1.36
CA LYS A 154 25.42 -6.50 0.50
C LYS A 154 24.12 -6.84 -0.22
N SER A 155 24.22 -7.39 -1.43
CA SER A 155 23.07 -7.75 -2.24
C SER A 155 23.22 -9.12 -2.89
N ALA A 156 22.14 -9.89 -2.92
CA ALA A 156 22.11 -11.19 -3.58
C ALA A 156 20.74 -11.44 -4.21
N ARG A 157 20.73 -12.10 -5.37
CA ARG A 157 19.50 -12.51 -6.03
C ARG A 157 18.82 -13.61 -5.23
N LEU A 158 17.51 -13.52 -5.07
CA LEU A 158 16.69 -14.56 -4.46
C LEU A 158 16.20 -15.55 -5.52
N ASP A 159 16.26 -16.84 -5.19
CA ASP A 159 15.45 -17.83 -5.89
C ASP A 159 13.98 -17.77 -5.43
N LYS A 160 13.09 -18.49 -6.13
CA LYS A 160 11.66 -18.49 -5.84
C LYS A 160 11.33 -19.01 -4.44
N LYS A 161 12.05 -20.03 -3.95
CA LYS A 161 11.78 -20.64 -2.64
C LYS A 161 12.16 -19.69 -1.51
N MET A 162 13.31 -19.02 -1.64
CA MET A 162 13.78 -18.01 -0.69
C MET A 162 12.85 -16.79 -0.68
N LEU A 163 12.50 -16.27 -1.86
CA LEU A 163 11.54 -15.18 -1.99
C LEU A 163 10.21 -15.51 -1.30
N ASN A 164 9.63 -16.68 -1.60
CA ASN A 164 8.37 -17.10 -0.99
C ASN A 164 8.47 -17.18 0.54
N GLY A 165 9.59 -17.65 1.09
CA GLY A 165 9.80 -17.71 2.54
C GLY A 165 9.84 -16.32 3.19
N ILE A 166 10.52 -15.37 2.56
CA ILE A 166 10.59 -13.98 3.05
C ILE A 166 9.22 -13.29 2.93
N VAL A 167 8.56 -13.42 1.78
CA VAL A 167 7.22 -12.84 1.54
C VAL A 167 6.19 -13.44 2.48
N ALA A 168 6.20 -14.76 2.71
CA ALA A 168 5.27 -15.39 3.65
C ALA A 168 5.39 -14.83 5.08
N ALA A 169 6.62 -14.59 5.56
CA ALA A 169 6.85 -13.93 6.85
C ALA A 169 6.51 -12.42 6.81
N THR A 170 6.57 -11.81 5.64
CA THR A 170 6.20 -10.40 5.48
C THR A 170 4.68 -10.22 5.55
N ASP A 171 3.94 -11.09 4.86
CA ASP A 171 2.48 -11.09 4.85
C ASP A 171 1.86 -11.32 6.23
N THR A 172 2.53 -12.06 7.12
CA THR A 172 2.02 -12.28 8.49
C THR A 172 1.92 -10.98 9.26
N LYS A 173 2.80 -10.01 9.02
CA LYS A 173 2.70 -8.65 9.58
C LYS A 173 1.36 -8.01 9.20
N GLN A 174 1.00 -8.03 7.93
CA GLN A 174 -0.24 -7.41 7.43
C GLN A 174 -1.49 -8.16 7.94
N ARG A 175 -1.45 -9.50 7.98
CA ARG A 175 -2.54 -10.32 8.51
C ARG A 175 -2.75 -10.13 10.01
N THR A 176 -1.68 -9.93 10.78
CA THR A 176 -1.79 -9.57 12.20
C THR A 176 -2.47 -8.21 12.37
N ARG A 177 -2.15 -7.22 11.53
CA ARG A 177 -2.84 -5.92 11.58
C ARG A 177 -4.34 -6.05 11.31
N MET A 178 -4.71 -6.84 10.29
CA MET A 178 -6.11 -7.16 9.98
C MET A 178 -6.85 -7.77 11.17
N MET A 179 -6.23 -8.74 11.87
CA MET A 179 -6.83 -9.34 13.07
C MET A 179 -7.15 -8.30 14.15
N HIS A 180 -6.24 -7.35 14.38
CA HIS A 180 -6.49 -6.24 15.31
C HIS A 180 -7.61 -5.33 14.80
N LEU A 181 -7.58 -4.92 13.53
CA LEU A 181 -8.64 -4.06 12.95
C LEU A 181 -10.03 -4.65 13.17
N TYR A 182 -10.22 -5.94 12.86
CA TYR A 182 -11.51 -6.61 13.06
C TYR A 182 -11.88 -6.78 14.53
N TYR A 183 -10.96 -7.12 15.43
CA TYR A 183 -11.25 -7.19 16.87
C TYR A 183 -11.84 -5.87 17.39
N TYR A 184 -11.24 -4.74 17.01
CA TYR A 184 -11.73 -3.43 17.43
C TYR A 184 -13.02 -3.02 16.74
N ALA A 185 -13.20 -3.39 15.46
CA ALA A 185 -14.43 -3.11 14.71
C ALA A 185 -15.62 -3.89 15.28
N GLU A 186 -15.47 -5.20 15.50
CA GLU A 186 -16.51 -6.09 16.03
C GLU A 186 -16.93 -5.66 17.44
N SER A 187 -15.97 -5.36 18.31
CA SER A 187 -16.27 -4.89 19.68
C SER A 187 -17.02 -3.56 19.73
N ARG A 188 -17.03 -2.78 18.65
CA ARG A 188 -17.72 -1.48 18.52
C ARG A 188 -18.97 -1.52 17.64
N ASN A 189 -19.26 -2.67 17.01
CA ASN A 189 -20.23 -2.77 15.93
C ASN A 189 -19.91 -1.81 14.75
N TYR A 190 -18.63 -1.69 14.39
CA TYR A 190 -18.11 -0.85 13.30
C TYR A 190 -17.70 -1.70 12.09
N ILE A 191 -17.47 -1.07 10.94
CA ILE A 191 -16.80 -1.71 9.78
C ILE A 191 -15.30 -1.41 9.77
N VAL A 192 -14.53 -2.21 9.05
CA VAL A 192 -13.12 -1.94 8.75
C VAL A 192 -13.01 -1.24 7.38
N CYS A 193 -12.39 -0.06 7.37
CA CYS A 193 -12.08 0.68 6.15
C CYS A 193 -10.69 0.32 5.63
N GLY A 194 -10.61 -0.12 4.39
CA GLY A 194 -9.37 -0.28 3.65
C GLY A 194 -8.82 1.03 3.11
N THR A 195 -7.59 0.93 2.63
CA THR A 195 -6.78 2.05 2.16
C THR A 195 -6.10 1.74 0.83
N THR A 196 -6.56 0.71 0.12
CA THR A 196 -5.96 0.28 -1.13
C THR A 196 -6.32 1.29 -2.23
N ASN A 197 -5.32 1.90 -2.86
CA ASN A 197 -5.53 2.78 -4.02
C ASN A 197 -5.59 1.98 -5.34
N LYS A 198 -5.90 2.66 -6.45
CA LYS A 198 -6.10 1.99 -7.74
C LYS A 198 -4.85 1.34 -8.30
N ASN A 199 -3.68 1.95 -8.10
CA ASN A 199 -2.40 1.38 -8.53
C ASN A 199 -2.18 0.03 -7.86
N GLU A 200 -2.35 0.00 -6.54
CA GLU A 200 -2.23 -1.20 -5.73
C GLU A 200 -3.25 -2.26 -6.13
N LEU A 201 -4.52 -1.86 -6.30
CA LEU A 201 -5.58 -2.79 -6.67
C LEU A 201 -5.29 -3.46 -8.01
N LEU A 202 -4.95 -2.68 -9.05
CA LEU A 202 -4.76 -3.20 -10.40
C LEU A 202 -3.54 -4.12 -10.48
N GLU A 203 -2.42 -3.72 -9.90
CA GLU A 203 -1.21 -4.52 -9.97
C GLU A 203 -1.19 -5.68 -8.96
N GLY A 204 -2.01 -5.60 -7.91
CA GLY A 204 -2.07 -6.59 -6.82
C GLY A 204 -0.99 -6.37 -5.77
N PHE A 205 -0.76 -5.11 -5.43
CA PHE A 205 0.16 -4.67 -4.39
C PHE A 205 -0.55 -4.51 -3.05
N PHE A 206 -1.07 -5.63 -2.53
CA PHE A 206 -1.71 -5.72 -1.21
C PHE A 206 -1.72 -7.18 -0.75
N VAL A 207 -1.84 -7.44 0.55
CA VAL A 207 -1.94 -8.80 1.08
C VAL A 207 -3.41 -9.19 1.22
N LYS A 208 -3.82 -10.24 0.48
CA LYS A 208 -5.16 -10.83 0.65
C LYS A 208 -5.33 -11.32 2.08
N TYR A 209 -6.42 -10.89 2.73
CA TYR A 209 -6.70 -11.10 4.15
C TYR A 209 -5.66 -10.47 5.10
N GLY A 210 -4.84 -9.54 4.59
CA GLY A 210 -4.02 -8.62 5.38
C GLY A 210 -4.62 -7.22 5.28
N ASP A 211 -3.86 -6.28 4.76
CA ASP A 211 -4.32 -4.92 4.42
C ASP A 211 -5.49 -4.92 3.42
N GLY A 212 -5.61 -5.92 2.54
CA GLY A 212 -6.78 -6.10 1.68
C GLY A 212 -7.94 -6.88 2.32
N GLY A 213 -7.86 -7.25 3.60
CA GLY A 213 -8.95 -7.87 4.36
C GLY A 213 -9.77 -6.82 5.07
N VAL A 214 -10.80 -6.29 4.41
CA VAL A 214 -11.60 -5.14 4.87
C VAL A 214 -13.04 -5.23 4.39
N ASP A 215 -13.93 -4.38 4.93
CA ASP A 215 -15.34 -4.35 4.55
C ASP A 215 -15.61 -3.38 3.38
N ILE A 216 -14.85 -2.28 3.29
CA ILE A 216 -14.94 -1.29 2.19
C ILE A 216 -13.55 -0.81 1.74
N GLU A 217 -13.45 -0.40 0.48
CA GLU A 217 -12.25 0.20 -0.12
C GLU A 217 -12.60 1.53 -0.81
N PRO A 218 -12.74 2.64 -0.05
CA PRO A 218 -13.34 3.89 -0.54
C PRO A 218 -12.49 4.65 -1.57
N ILE A 219 -11.21 4.30 -1.72
CA ILE A 219 -10.26 4.99 -2.61
C ILE A 219 -9.66 4.08 -3.69
N SER A 220 -10.14 2.84 -3.81
CA SER A 220 -9.60 1.85 -4.77
C SER A 220 -9.83 2.19 -6.24
N HIS A 221 -10.67 3.20 -6.53
CA HIS A 221 -10.86 3.77 -7.85
C HIS A 221 -9.99 5.00 -8.14
N LEU A 222 -9.19 5.46 -7.18
CA LEU A 222 -8.32 6.64 -7.31
C LEU A 222 -6.87 6.26 -7.58
N TYR A 223 -6.26 6.90 -8.57
CA TYR A 223 -4.80 6.86 -8.77
C TYR A 223 -4.08 7.63 -7.66
N LYS A 224 -2.78 7.37 -7.47
CA LYS A 224 -2.01 8.03 -6.42
C LYS A 224 -2.06 9.55 -6.51
N ALA A 225 -1.95 10.13 -7.71
CA ALA A 225 -2.07 11.57 -7.94
C ALA A 225 -3.43 12.13 -7.51
N GLN A 226 -4.50 11.34 -7.57
CA GLN A 226 -5.82 11.74 -7.07
C GLN A 226 -5.91 11.60 -5.55
N VAL A 227 -5.26 10.59 -4.97
CA VAL A 227 -5.10 10.49 -3.51
C VAL A 227 -4.43 11.76 -2.97
N TYR A 228 -3.33 12.21 -3.58
CA TYR A 228 -2.66 13.47 -3.20
C TYR A 228 -3.58 14.69 -3.31
N GLN A 229 -4.30 14.86 -4.42
CA GLN A 229 -5.25 15.97 -4.61
C GLN A 229 -6.33 15.99 -3.51
N LEU A 230 -6.89 14.84 -3.14
CA LEU A 230 -7.90 14.76 -2.09
C LEU A 230 -7.31 14.93 -0.68
N SER A 231 -6.09 14.45 -0.45
CA SER A 231 -5.37 14.63 0.82
C SER A 231 -5.10 16.09 1.12
N GLU A 232 -4.63 16.85 0.12
CA GLU A 232 -4.45 18.31 0.23
C GLU A 232 -5.79 19.01 0.50
N TYR A 233 -6.83 18.66 -0.27
CA TYR A 233 -8.16 19.26 -0.12
C TYR A 233 -8.79 19.00 1.26
N LEU A 234 -8.59 17.82 1.83
CA LEU A 234 -9.11 17.45 3.15
C LEU A 234 -8.20 17.82 4.32
N GLY A 235 -7.06 18.48 4.06
CA GLY A 235 -6.15 18.94 5.10
C GLY A 235 -5.39 17.81 5.80
N VAL A 236 -4.97 16.78 5.07
CA VAL A 236 -3.96 15.83 5.57
C VAL A 236 -2.69 16.59 5.91
N ILE A 237 -2.07 16.26 7.05
CA ILE A 237 -0.88 16.98 7.53
C ILE A 237 0.27 16.93 6.51
N GLN A 238 1.01 18.04 6.39
CA GLN A 238 2.05 18.19 5.39
C GLN A 238 3.16 17.14 5.53
N GLU A 239 3.48 16.72 6.76
CA GLU A 239 4.51 15.70 6.98
C GLU A 239 4.16 14.34 6.37
N ILE A 240 2.87 14.01 6.22
CA ILE A 240 2.42 12.80 5.52
C ILE A 240 2.46 13.01 4.01
N ILE A 241 2.07 14.20 3.53
CA ILE A 241 2.07 14.54 2.09
C ILE A 241 3.50 14.53 1.54
N ASP A 242 4.45 15.15 2.25
CA ASP A 242 5.85 15.28 1.79
C ASP A 242 6.64 13.97 1.90
N ARG A 243 6.11 12.98 2.61
CA ARG A 243 6.80 11.71 2.84
C ARG A 243 6.76 10.85 1.56
N PRO A 244 7.92 10.33 1.11
CA PRO A 244 7.94 9.36 0.02
C PRO A 244 7.12 8.10 0.35
N PRO A 245 6.27 7.61 -0.56
CA PRO A 245 5.51 6.38 -0.37
C PRO A 245 6.42 5.16 -0.13
N SER A 246 6.03 4.34 0.84
CA SER A 246 6.78 3.18 1.31
C SER A 246 5.82 2.18 1.94
N PRO A 247 6.07 0.86 1.81
CA PRO A 247 5.23 -0.14 2.44
C PRO A 247 5.46 -0.26 3.96
N ASP A 248 6.48 0.43 4.51
CA ASP A 248 6.89 0.39 5.93
C ASP A 248 6.90 -1.03 6.54
N THR A 249 7.40 -1.97 5.75
CA THR A 249 7.31 -3.41 6.02
C THR A 249 8.67 -4.03 6.33
N TRP A 250 9.76 -3.33 5.96
CA TRP A 250 11.14 -3.79 5.96
C TRP A 250 11.98 -2.98 6.94
N SER A 251 12.91 -3.63 7.64
CA SER A 251 13.83 -2.93 8.56
C SER A 251 14.84 -2.04 7.82
N PHE A 252 15.08 -2.31 6.54
CA PHE A 252 15.82 -1.43 5.64
C PHE A 252 14.84 -0.66 4.74
N VAL A 253 14.94 0.68 4.76
CA VAL A 253 14.06 1.58 4.01
C VAL A 253 14.01 1.22 2.52
N VAL A 254 12.80 1.09 2.00
CA VAL A 254 12.49 0.85 0.58
C VAL A 254 11.26 1.67 0.20
N THR A 255 11.25 2.23 -1.01
CA THR A 255 10.07 2.91 -1.56
C THR A 255 9.17 1.92 -2.29
N ASP A 256 7.92 2.30 -2.55
CA ASP A 256 7.02 1.47 -3.39
C ASP A 256 7.59 1.29 -4.81
N GLU A 257 8.31 2.30 -5.31
CA GLU A 257 9.02 2.26 -6.59
C GLU A 257 10.11 1.18 -6.60
N GLU A 258 10.97 1.15 -5.58
CA GLU A 258 12.04 0.14 -5.45
C GLU A 258 11.48 -1.26 -5.17
N PHE A 259 10.38 -1.35 -4.41
CA PHE A 259 9.86 -2.62 -3.95
C PHE A 259 9.00 -3.31 -5.01
N TYR A 260 8.16 -2.57 -5.74
CA TYR A 260 7.09 -3.16 -6.54
C TYR A 260 6.84 -2.48 -7.89
N PHE A 261 6.73 -1.16 -7.94
CA PHE A 261 6.25 -0.45 -9.14
C PHE A 261 7.32 -0.20 -10.20
N ARG A 262 8.60 -0.13 -9.81
CA ARG A 262 9.76 0.01 -10.71
C ARG A 262 9.79 1.28 -11.56
N MET A 263 8.95 2.26 -11.25
CA MET A 263 8.91 3.58 -11.88
C MET A 263 8.24 4.59 -10.94
N PRO A 264 8.45 5.91 -11.16
CA PRO A 264 7.81 6.94 -10.35
C PRO A 264 6.29 7.00 -10.50
N TYR A 265 5.57 7.34 -9.43
CA TYR A 265 4.11 7.42 -9.42
C TYR A 265 3.53 8.35 -10.49
N ALA A 266 4.15 9.51 -10.73
CA ALA A 266 3.70 10.44 -11.76
C ALA A 266 3.64 9.81 -13.16
N THR A 267 4.58 8.92 -13.47
CA THR A 267 4.61 8.16 -14.73
C THR A 267 3.70 6.94 -14.65
N LEU A 268 3.71 6.23 -13.52
CA LEU A 268 2.90 5.04 -13.28
C LEU A 268 1.41 5.30 -13.47
N ASP A 269 0.89 6.35 -12.84
CA ASP A 269 -0.54 6.68 -12.85
C ASP A 269 -1.04 6.92 -14.29
N LEU A 270 -0.29 7.70 -15.06
CA LEU A 270 -0.64 8.05 -16.44
C LEU A 270 -0.55 6.82 -17.36
N LEU A 271 0.46 5.97 -17.19
CA LEU A 271 0.60 4.74 -17.97
C LEU A 271 -0.47 3.70 -17.61
N LEU A 272 -0.81 3.54 -16.32
CA LEU A 272 -1.91 2.66 -15.89
C LEU A 272 -3.27 3.18 -16.36
N TYR A 273 -3.49 4.50 -16.38
CA TYR A 273 -4.67 5.10 -16.99
C TYR A 273 -4.74 4.77 -18.48
N ALA A 274 -3.66 5.02 -19.22
CA ALA A 274 -3.59 4.72 -20.64
C ALA A 274 -3.88 3.23 -20.93
N TRP A 275 -3.29 2.34 -20.13
CA TRP A 275 -3.51 0.90 -20.19
C TRP A 275 -4.98 0.52 -19.99
N GLN A 276 -5.62 1.02 -18.93
CA GLN A 276 -7.04 0.74 -18.66
C GLN A 276 -7.98 1.24 -19.75
N GLN A 277 -7.69 2.41 -20.32
CA GLN A 277 -8.52 3.01 -21.36
C GLN A 277 -8.21 2.46 -22.77
N ASN A 278 -7.28 1.50 -22.88
CA ASN A 278 -6.77 1.00 -24.17
C ASN A 278 -6.33 2.15 -25.10
N THR A 279 -5.64 3.13 -24.53
CA THR A 279 -5.18 4.32 -25.27
C THR A 279 -4.13 3.90 -26.30
N PRO A 280 -4.20 4.37 -27.56
CA PRO A 280 -3.20 4.08 -28.57
C PRO A 280 -1.79 4.50 -28.12
N VAL A 281 -0.79 3.65 -28.34
CA VAL A 281 0.58 3.84 -27.86
C VAL A 281 1.17 5.15 -28.38
N GLU A 282 0.83 5.53 -29.61
CA GLU A 282 1.29 6.76 -30.25
C GLU A 282 0.86 8.01 -29.46
N GLN A 283 -0.38 8.01 -28.92
CA GLN A 283 -0.87 9.11 -28.10
C GLN A 283 -0.17 9.17 -26.74
N VAL A 284 0.18 8.02 -26.17
CA VAL A 284 0.92 7.93 -24.91
C VAL A 284 2.35 8.46 -25.10
N CYS A 285 3.02 8.04 -26.17
CA CYS A 285 4.35 8.51 -26.54
C CYS A 285 4.39 10.03 -26.70
N GLU A 286 3.44 10.59 -27.46
CA GLU A 286 3.34 12.04 -27.68
C GLU A 286 3.14 12.80 -26.37
N ALA A 287 2.25 12.31 -25.48
CA ALA A 287 1.90 13.01 -24.26
C ALA A 287 2.97 12.91 -23.16
N LEU A 288 3.69 11.80 -23.06
CA LEU A 288 4.62 11.52 -21.96
C LEU A 288 6.10 11.69 -22.34
N ASP A 289 6.41 11.98 -23.60
CA ASP A 289 7.79 12.01 -24.11
C ASP A 289 8.50 10.66 -23.88
N LEU A 290 7.80 9.57 -24.20
CA LEU A 290 8.29 8.20 -24.07
C LEU A 290 8.38 7.55 -25.46
N THR A 291 9.38 6.70 -25.64
CA THR A 291 9.49 5.83 -26.82
C THR A 291 8.40 4.76 -26.82
N GLU A 292 8.06 4.26 -28.01
CA GLU A 292 7.09 3.17 -28.17
C GLU A 292 7.48 1.92 -27.35
N GLU A 293 8.78 1.59 -27.32
CA GLU A 293 9.29 0.45 -26.56
C GLU A 293 9.19 0.66 -25.03
N GLN A 294 9.39 1.89 -24.54
CA GLN A 294 9.16 2.22 -23.13
C GLN A 294 7.71 1.97 -22.72
N VAL A 295 6.76 2.47 -23.52
CA VAL A 295 5.32 2.28 -23.27
C VAL A 295 4.97 0.80 -23.32
N LYS A 296 5.38 0.08 -24.38
CA LYS A 296 5.13 -1.37 -24.50
C LYS A 296 5.70 -2.16 -23.33
N ARG A 297 6.90 -1.82 -22.82
CA ARG A 297 7.48 -2.46 -21.63
C ARG A 297 6.59 -2.29 -20.40
N ALA A 298 6.11 -1.08 -20.13
CA ALA A 298 5.20 -0.82 -19.03
C ALA A 298 3.89 -1.60 -19.17
N LEU A 299 3.26 -1.59 -20.36
CA LEU A 299 2.02 -2.34 -20.60
C LEU A 299 2.21 -3.86 -20.43
N ARG A 300 3.36 -4.42 -20.85
CA ARG A 300 3.71 -5.82 -20.61
C ARG A 300 3.79 -6.14 -19.11
N ASP A 301 4.43 -5.27 -18.33
CA ASP A 301 4.54 -5.44 -16.87
C ASP A 301 3.17 -5.37 -16.18
N PHE A 302 2.32 -4.40 -16.55
CA PHE A 302 0.97 -4.28 -16.00
C PHE A 302 0.10 -5.48 -16.32
N ASN A 303 0.11 -5.96 -17.57
CA ASN A 303 -0.62 -7.17 -17.95
C ASN A 303 -0.14 -8.38 -17.13
N ALA A 304 1.17 -8.55 -16.98
CA ALA A 304 1.74 -9.66 -16.21
C ALA A 304 1.30 -9.62 -14.74
N LYS A 305 1.44 -8.46 -14.08
CA LYS A 305 1.00 -8.26 -12.69
C LYS A 305 -0.51 -8.45 -12.54
N TYR A 306 -1.32 -7.78 -13.36
CA TYR A 306 -2.78 -7.88 -13.33
C TYR A 306 -3.28 -9.32 -13.51
N HIS A 307 -2.67 -10.11 -14.40
CA HIS A 307 -3.05 -11.50 -14.60
C HIS A 307 -2.58 -12.40 -13.45
N THR A 308 -1.32 -12.29 -13.02
CA THR A 308 -0.76 -13.16 -11.98
C THR A 308 -1.38 -12.91 -10.60
N THR A 309 -1.80 -11.68 -10.32
CA THR A 309 -2.43 -11.28 -9.05
C THR A 309 -3.96 -11.33 -9.08
N ARG A 310 -4.59 -11.80 -10.17
CA ARG A 310 -6.06 -11.83 -10.31
C ARG A 310 -6.76 -12.49 -9.13
N HIS A 311 -6.18 -13.55 -8.59
CA HIS A 311 -6.71 -14.31 -7.45
C HIS A 311 -6.83 -13.49 -6.15
N LEU A 312 -6.09 -12.39 -6.01
CA LEU A 312 -6.18 -11.48 -4.87
C LEU A 312 -7.49 -10.68 -4.87
N ARG A 313 -8.01 -10.37 -6.07
CA ARG A 313 -9.23 -9.57 -6.30
C ARG A 313 -10.52 -10.39 -6.39
N GLN A 314 -10.46 -11.70 -6.13
CA GLN A 314 -11.59 -12.60 -6.29
C GLN A 314 -11.97 -13.25 -4.96
N LEU A 315 -13.27 -13.39 -4.74
CA LEU A 315 -13.79 -14.29 -3.71
C LEU A 315 -13.29 -15.72 -3.99
N PRO A 316 -13.10 -16.54 -2.96
CA PRO A 316 -12.83 -17.97 -3.15
C PRO A 316 -13.87 -18.58 -4.10
N PRO A 317 -13.44 -19.32 -5.13
CA PRO A 317 -14.39 -20.00 -6.01
C PRO A 317 -15.20 -21.02 -5.19
N THR A 318 -16.52 -21.03 -5.37
CA THR A 318 -17.42 -22.03 -4.79
C THR A 318 -17.99 -22.92 -5.88
N LEU A 319 -18.30 -24.16 -5.54
CA LEU A 319 -19.18 -24.98 -6.36
C LEU A 319 -20.61 -24.47 -6.14
N GLU A 320 -21.34 -24.26 -7.23
CA GLU A 320 -22.81 -24.08 -7.21
C GLU A 320 -23.50 -25.45 -7.26
#